data_AF-A0A7M2XGF3-F1
#
_entry.id   AF-A0A7M2XGF3-F1
#
_cell.length_a   1.000
_cell.length_b   1.000
_cell.length_c   1.000
_cell.angle_alpha   90.00
_cell.angle_beta   90.00
_cell.angle_gamma   90.00
#
_symmetry.space_group_name_H-M   'P 1'
#
loop_
_entity.id
_entity.type
_entity.pdbx_description
1 polymer ?
#
loop_
_entity_poly.entity_id
_entity_poly.type
_entity_poly.pdbx_seq_one_letter_code
_entity_poly.pdbx_strand_id
1 'polypeptide(L)'
;MTMITTLRARVSPHAISKVTRIFNGTLDDIFNELFQNARRAGAGRIAVTAEHMADACLITVSDDGAGIADPVDLLSLGQSDWSEECRTREDPAGMGFFSLAGLDTVVSSRSADGAFSLAIAGDAWTGEADIDVLPFDGPRGTAIAFRFDPQPDGKLERCVEAAARFLAVPVSYNGKALARADFLADAHKVIERDGFRIGVFRDRHSPHIATLNFHGLTLKHAFPVVKEVHHTQWSVQVDVIDAPDLVLVLPARKEIYRNAALDRLVALCREAIFSVIREEPFHRLSFENWLEASLYHDDFPQAARQLPLWYPTLARDSYREVPRFADLEAGAAIYDDTDSFDAVTFGRALRRSNGGEMHRLGGPEPRAFFEPITNFIGYPWYDALPAFVRTGERFTFDGGAPADETESVTLRPDAITIEMTDQHDRRLDLETDFAILDDPDSWGDPDNARIALTWTTALGPDDLTDLIIDAVFSPSDDSDADSYDTQETRFRHDAAVRAHAILEGEDAAILAGIRMAFADRVAWRIPHGRTLRLSWSNDSVSLELAPTGQPAVHQ
;
A
#
# COMPACT_ATOMS: atom_id res chain seq x y z
N MET A 1 53.57 24.69 -28.07
CA MET A 1 52.53 25.00 -27.07
C MET A 1 53.18 25.79 -25.96
N THR A 2 52.68 26.98 -25.68
CA THR A 2 53.05 27.75 -24.48
C THR A 2 52.55 26.98 -23.27
N MET A 3 53.45 26.54 -22.39
CA MET A 3 53.05 25.94 -21.12
C MET A 3 52.41 27.02 -20.26
N ILE A 4 51.15 26.82 -19.88
CA ILE A 4 50.49 27.63 -18.86
C ILE A 4 51.20 27.33 -17.54
N THR A 5 51.80 28.34 -16.93
CA THR A 5 52.50 28.22 -15.63
C THR A 5 51.63 28.68 -14.47
N THR A 6 50.66 29.54 -14.74
CA THR A 6 49.71 30.08 -13.76
C THR A 6 48.33 30.21 -14.38
N LEU A 7 47.31 29.92 -13.58
CA LEU A 7 45.91 29.99 -13.98
C LEU A 7 45.09 30.74 -12.92
N ARG A 8 44.00 31.37 -13.34
CA ARG A 8 43.04 32.01 -12.44
C ARG A 8 41.65 31.52 -12.77
N ALA A 9 40.88 31.14 -11.74
CA ALA A 9 39.51 30.69 -11.92
C ALA A 9 38.70 31.76 -12.66
N ARG A 10 38.06 31.38 -13.78
CA ARG A 10 37.26 32.29 -14.61
C ARG A 10 35.80 32.14 -14.26
N VAL A 11 35.47 32.50 -13.04
CA VAL A 11 34.11 32.45 -12.55
C VAL A 11 33.69 33.80 -11.99
N SER A 12 32.49 34.26 -12.35
CA SER A 12 31.88 35.44 -11.74
C SER A 12 31.80 35.24 -10.21
N PRO A 13 32.32 36.16 -9.37
CA PRO A 13 32.22 36.05 -7.91
C PRO A 13 30.77 35.89 -7.41
N HIS A 14 29.82 36.44 -8.16
CA HIS A 14 28.38 36.31 -7.91
C HIS A 14 27.82 34.93 -8.29
N ALA A 15 28.49 34.21 -9.20
CA ALA A 15 28.21 32.81 -9.51
C ALA A 15 28.81 31.86 -8.46
N ILE A 16 30.06 32.04 -8.00
CA ILE A 16 30.66 31.18 -6.95
C ILE A 16 29.89 31.26 -5.62
N SER A 17 29.52 32.47 -5.18
CA SER A 17 28.74 32.65 -3.94
C SER A 17 27.33 32.06 -4.00
N LYS A 18 26.80 31.86 -5.22
CA LYS A 18 25.58 31.09 -5.45
C LYS A 18 25.89 29.60 -5.51
N VAL A 19 26.93 29.17 -6.24
CA VAL A 19 27.37 27.78 -6.36
C VAL A 19 27.66 27.14 -4.99
N THR A 20 28.37 27.84 -4.09
CA THR A 20 28.63 27.41 -2.70
C THR A 20 27.39 27.37 -1.81
N ARG A 21 26.31 28.09 -2.17
CA ARG A 21 25.00 27.99 -1.50
C ARG A 21 24.09 26.92 -2.10
N ILE A 22 24.41 26.43 -3.30
CA ILE A 22 23.57 25.48 -4.03
C ILE A 22 24.16 24.06 -4.02
N PHE A 23 25.48 23.92 -3.96
CA PHE A 23 26.15 22.69 -3.56
C PHE A 23 26.42 22.74 -2.07
N ASN A 24 25.80 21.83 -1.31
CA ASN A 24 25.97 21.79 0.14
C ASN A 24 27.36 21.29 0.59
N GLY A 25 28.27 20.98 -0.35
CA GLY A 25 29.63 20.49 -0.08
C GLY A 25 29.66 19.22 0.77
N THR A 26 28.58 18.43 0.76
CA THR A 26 28.52 17.21 1.55
C THR A 26 29.36 16.12 0.90
N LEU A 27 29.90 15.18 1.70
CA LEU A 27 30.64 14.04 1.17
C LEU A 27 29.81 13.23 0.15
N ASP A 28 28.51 13.09 0.38
CA ASP A 28 27.63 12.39 -0.56
C ASP A 28 27.55 13.11 -1.91
N ASP A 29 27.38 14.44 -1.92
CA ASP A 29 27.34 15.22 -3.16
C ASP A 29 28.72 15.15 -3.88
N ILE A 30 29.82 15.27 -3.14
CA ILE A 30 31.20 15.21 -3.68
C ILE A 30 31.47 13.85 -4.33
N PHE A 31 31.23 12.73 -3.62
CA PHE A 31 31.52 11.41 -4.19
C PHE A 31 30.64 11.10 -5.40
N ASN A 32 29.36 11.44 -5.37
CA ASN A 32 28.49 11.25 -6.54
C ASN A 32 29.00 12.02 -7.76
N GLU A 33 29.42 13.28 -7.59
CA GLU A 33 29.95 14.09 -8.70
C GLU A 33 31.30 13.56 -9.22
N LEU A 34 32.25 13.27 -8.32
CA LEU A 34 33.57 12.76 -8.71
C LEU A 34 33.49 11.40 -9.39
N PHE A 35 32.63 10.50 -8.89
CA PHE A 35 32.46 9.17 -9.48
C PHE A 35 31.77 9.24 -10.84
N GLN A 36 30.78 10.12 -11.00
CA GLN A 36 30.18 10.37 -12.31
C GLN A 36 31.21 10.94 -13.30
N ASN A 37 32.07 11.85 -12.87
CA ASN A 37 33.12 12.41 -13.74
C ASN A 37 34.13 11.34 -14.16
N ALA A 38 34.58 10.50 -13.24
CA ALA A 38 35.45 9.36 -13.55
C ALA A 38 34.80 8.41 -14.57
N ARG A 39 33.51 8.09 -14.39
CA ARG A 39 32.74 7.28 -15.35
C ARG A 39 32.65 7.96 -16.73
N ARG A 40 32.35 9.26 -16.79
CA ARG A 40 32.32 10.03 -18.05
C ARG A 40 33.68 10.08 -18.74
N ALA A 41 34.77 10.08 -17.97
CA ALA A 41 36.12 9.95 -18.49
C ALA A 41 36.47 8.53 -18.97
N GLY A 42 35.54 7.58 -18.89
CA GLY A 42 35.74 6.19 -19.31
C GLY A 42 36.64 5.38 -18.37
N ALA A 43 36.68 5.73 -17.08
CA ALA A 43 37.47 5.00 -16.09
C ALA A 43 37.01 3.53 -15.96
N GLY A 44 37.98 2.63 -15.89
CA GLY A 44 37.77 1.21 -15.59
C GLY A 44 37.74 0.92 -14.10
N ARG A 45 38.28 1.82 -13.26
CA ARG A 45 38.22 1.74 -11.79
C ARG A 45 38.34 3.11 -11.14
N ILE A 46 37.82 3.21 -9.92
CA ILE A 46 38.00 4.36 -9.03
C ILE A 46 38.63 3.86 -7.72
N ALA A 47 39.60 4.61 -7.20
CA ALA A 47 40.23 4.36 -5.92
C ALA A 47 40.02 5.58 -5.01
N VAL A 48 39.50 5.33 -3.82
CA VAL A 48 39.37 6.33 -2.76
C VAL A 48 40.31 5.96 -1.63
N THR A 49 41.11 6.91 -1.18
CA THR A 49 41.96 6.77 0.01
C THR A 49 41.67 7.88 0.99
N ALA A 50 41.79 7.58 2.27
CA ALA A 50 41.55 8.53 3.35
C ALA A 50 42.69 8.44 4.36
N GLU A 51 43.43 9.53 4.50
CA GLU A 51 44.49 9.67 5.50
C GLU A 51 43.99 10.56 6.64
N HIS A 52 43.83 9.96 7.82
CA HIS A 52 43.35 10.66 9.01
C HIS A 52 44.51 11.38 9.71
N MET A 53 44.41 12.70 9.81
CA MET A 53 45.30 13.58 10.57
C MET A 53 44.61 14.07 11.85
N ALA A 54 45.35 14.79 12.71
CA ALA A 54 44.83 15.25 14.01
C ALA A 54 43.66 16.25 13.88
N ASP A 55 43.67 17.07 12.83
CA ASP A 55 42.72 18.17 12.62
C ASP A 55 42.00 18.11 11.27
N ALA A 56 42.26 17.07 10.46
CA ALA A 56 41.62 16.87 9.17
C ALA A 56 41.72 15.43 8.66
N CYS A 57 40.95 15.14 7.62
CA CYS A 57 41.10 13.97 6.78
C CYS A 57 41.52 14.42 5.38
N LEU A 58 42.63 13.90 4.86
CA LEU A 58 42.99 14.06 3.46
C LEU A 58 42.35 12.92 2.66
N ILE A 59 41.39 13.26 1.79
CA ILE A 59 40.67 12.29 0.98
C ILE A 59 41.18 12.42 -0.45
N THR A 60 41.59 11.31 -1.06
CA THR A 60 42.02 11.28 -2.47
C THR A 60 41.11 10.35 -3.26
N VAL A 61 40.49 10.87 -4.31
CA VAL A 61 39.74 10.12 -5.32
C VAL A 61 40.60 10.05 -6.58
N SER A 62 40.90 8.85 -7.07
CA SER A 62 41.70 8.62 -8.27
C SER A 62 40.98 7.70 -9.25
N ASP A 63 41.01 8.04 -10.53
CA ASP A 63 40.49 7.23 -11.62
C ASP A 63 41.56 6.96 -12.68
N ASP A 64 41.36 5.92 -13.50
CA ASP A 64 42.25 5.57 -14.62
C ASP A 64 41.66 5.92 -15.99
N GLY A 65 40.75 6.89 -16.02
CA GLY A 65 40.06 7.37 -17.22
C GLY A 65 40.96 8.14 -18.18
N ALA A 66 40.33 8.96 -19.03
CA ALA A 66 41.00 9.71 -20.08
C ALA A 66 42.00 10.76 -19.58
N GLY A 67 41.84 11.24 -18.34
CA GLY A 67 42.53 12.42 -17.83
C GLY A 67 42.03 13.71 -18.45
N ILE A 68 42.58 14.84 -17.99
CA ILE A 68 42.26 16.20 -18.41
C ILE A 68 43.46 16.74 -19.18
N ALA A 69 43.24 17.23 -20.40
CA ALA A 69 44.31 17.76 -21.26
C ALA A 69 44.69 19.20 -20.91
N ASP A 70 43.70 20.09 -20.80
CA ASP A 70 43.90 21.50 -20.46
C ASP A 70 43.43 21.80 -19.03
N PRO A 71 44.31 22.27 -18.11
CA PRO A 71 43.91 22.67 -16.77
C PRO A 71 42.89 23.83 -16.75
N VAL A 72 42.73 24.58 -17.84
CA VAL A 72 41.71 25.63 -17.98
C VAL A 72 40.28 25.07 -17.91
N ASP A 73 40.05 23.87 -18.45
CA ASP A 73 38.73 23.25 -18.53
C ASP A 73 38.16 22.90 -17.14
N LEU A 74 39.05 22.69 -16.17
CA LEU A 74 38.71 22.38 -14.78
C LEU A 74 38.12 23.62 -14.06
N LEU A 75 38.62 24.81 -14.39
CA LEU A 75 38.36 26.06 -13.66
C LEU A 75 37.56 27.09 -14.47
N SER A 76 36.98 26.65 -15.59
CA SER A 76 36.08 27.42 -16.44
C SER A 76 34.66 26.86 -16.33
N LEU A 77 33.78 27.56 -15.60
CA LEU A 77 32.37 27.14 -15.48
C LEU A 77 31.71 27.09 -16.87
N GLY A 78 31.16 25.91 -17.20
CA GLY A 78 30.38 25.69 -18.42
C GLY A 78 31.18 25.45 -19.71
N GLN A 79 32.51 25.23 -19.64
CA GLN A 79 33.36 24.93 -20.81
C GLN A 79 34.18 23.64 -20.67
N SER A 80 33.65 22.60 -20.01
CA SER A 80 34.35 21.31 -19.91
C SER A 80 34.45 20.62 -21.28
N ASP A 81 35.66 20.23 -21.69
CA ASP A 81 35.95 19.63 -23.00
C ASP A 81 35.66 18.12 -23.03
N TRP A 82 34.40 17.74 -22.78
CA TRP A 82 33.95 16.35 -22.87
C TRP A 82 33.96 15.87 -24.34
N SER A 83 34.14 14.56 -24.55
CA SER A 83 34.02 13.97 -25.88
C SER A 83 32.63 14.27 -26.48
N GLU A 84 32.55 14.37 -27.80
CA GLU A 84 31.28 14.63 -28.49
C GLU A 84 30.22 13.59 -28.10
N GLU A 85 30.61 12.33 -27.96
CA GLU A 85 29.77 11.24 -27.47
C GLU A 85 29.22 11.50 -26.05
N CYS A 86 30.03 11.94 -25.09
CA CYS A 86 29.57 12.24 -23.73
C CYS A 86 28.67 13.48 -23.66
N ARG A 87 28.97 14.50 -24.48
CA ARG A 87 28.17 15.73 -24.56
C ARG A 87 26.78 15.43 -25.14
N THR A 88 26.72 14.60 -26.16
CA THR A 88 25.46 14.15 -26.78
C THR A 88 24.67 13.22 -25.86
N ARG A 89 25.33 12.43 -25.00
CA ARG A 89 24.71 11.39 -24.16
C ARG A 89 24.17 11.85 -22.80
N GLU A 90 24.60 12.99 -22.25
CA GLU A 90 24.23 13.36 -20.87
C GLU A 90 24.14 14.88 -20.55
N ASP A 91 24.38 15.78 -21.51
CA ASP A 91 24.40 17.25 -21.33
C ASP A 91 25.05 17.74 -20.00
N PRO A 92 26.35 17.45 -19.77
CA PRO A 92 27.00 17.77 -18.52
C PRO A 92 27.15 19.28 -18.33
N ALA A 93 26.40 19.86 -17.39
CA ALA A 93 26.43 21.29 -17.07
C ALA A 93 27.79 21.88 -16.61
N GLY A 94 28.85 21.06 -16.48
CA GLY A 94 30.20 21.53 -16.11
C GLY A 94 30.34 22.06 -14.68
N MET A 95 29.40 21.73 -13.78
CA MET A 95 29.38 22.25 -12.39
C MET A 95 29.87 21.25 -11.33
N GLY A 96 30.02 19.97 -11.66
CA GLY A 96 30.28 18.91 -10.67
C GLY A 96 31.58 19.07 -9.88
N PHE A 97 32.64 19.56 -10.53
CA PHE A 97 33.92 19.84 -9.87
C PHE A 97 33.83 20.93 -8.80
N PHE A 98 32.89 21.87 -8.94
CA PHE A 98 32.66 22.93 -7.95
C PHE A 98 31.95 22.45 -6.67
N SER A 99 31.58 21.16 -6.57
CA SER A 99 31.22 20.56 -5.28
C SER A 99 32.36 20.62 -4.24
N LEU A 100 33.60 20.80 -4.70
CA LEU A 100 34.80 20.98 -3.88
C LEU A 100 35.12 22.45 -3.57
N ALA A 101 34.30 23.40 -4.04
CA ALA A 101 34.58 24.83 -3.88
C ALA A 101 34.67 25.21 -2.40
N GLY A 102 35.76 25.90 -2.03
CA GLY A 102 36.07 26.27 -0.65
C GLY A 102 36.90 25.25 0.13
N LEU A 103 37.18 24.07 -0.45
CA LEU A 103 38.12 23.10 0.10
C LEU A 103 39.51 23.28 -0.51
N ASP A 104 40.55 23.09 0.31
CA ASP A 104 41.91 22.96 -0.18
C ASP A 104 42.02 21.67 -1.00
N THR A 105 42.26 21.82 -2.30
CA THR A 105 42.17 20.74 -3.28
C THR A 105 43.41 20.68 -4.17
N VAL A 106 44.01 19.51 -4.31
CA VAL A 106 45.07 19.22 -5.27
C VAL A 106 44.48 18.36 -6.37
N VAL A 107 44.65 18.79 -7.62
CA VAL A 107 44.27 18.01 -8.81
C VAL A 107 45.53 17.68 -9.59
N SER A 108 45.76 16.39 -9.83
CA SER A 108 46.81 15.89 -10.71
C SER A 108 46.15 15.07 -11.81
N SER A 109 46.42 15.40 -13.06
CA SER A 109 45.83 14.70 -14.19
C SER A 109 46.83 14.48 -15.31
N ARG A 110 46.71 13.33 -15.99
CA ARG A 110 47.47 13.01 -17.20
C ARG A 110 46.53 12.41 -18.24
N SER A 111 46.48 13.06 -19.39
CA SER A 111 45.80 12.59 -20.59
C SER A 111 46.81 12.17 -21.67
N ALA A 112 46.33 11.89 -22.88
CA ALA A 112 47.18 11.67 -24.05
C ALA A 112 47.90 12.96 -24.51
N ASP A 113 47.30 14.12 -24.22
CA ASP A 113 47.68 15.41 -24.80
C ASP A 113 48.30 16.38 -23.79
N GLY A 114 48.25 16.06 -22.50
CA GLY A 114 48.76 16.93 -21.43
C GLY A 114 48.91 16.21 -20.09
N ALA A 115 49.71 16.80 -19.21
CA ALA A 115 49.81 16.39 -17.82
C ALA A 115 50.13 17.59 -16.92
N PHE A 116 49.39 17.74 -15.83
CA PHE A 116 49.55 18.84 -14.89
C PHE A 116 49.21 18.44 -13.47
N SER A 117 49.69 19.24 -12.52
CA SER A 117 49.24 19.25 -11.13
C SER A 117 48.99 20.69 -10.71
N LEU A 118 47.90 20.93 -9.99
CA LEU A 118 47.55 22.24 -9.45
C LEU A 118 47.02 22.11 -8.03
N ALA A 119 47.34 23.10 -7.19
CA ALA A 119 46.87 23.19 -5.82
C ALA A 119 45.96 24.43 -5.69
N ILE A 120 44.67 24.18 -5.48
CA ILE A 120 43.63 25.19 -5.35
C ILE A 120 43.36 25.38 -3.86
N ALA A 121 43.82 26.50 -3.31
CA ALA A 121 43.45 26.92 -1.96
C ALA A 121 41.96 27.31 -1.92
N GLY A 122 41.34 27.22 -0.74
CA GLY A 122 39.92 27.54 -0.55
C GLY A 122 39.47 28.90 -1.14
N ASP A 123 40.31 29.93 -1.08
CA ASP A 123 40.08 31.27 -1.62
C ASP A 123 40.39 31.41 -3.12
N ALA A 124 41.25 30.55 -3.68
CA ALA A 124 41.59 30.56 -5.11
C ALA A 124 40.41 30.15 -6.01
N TRP A 125 39.41 29.45 -5.46
CA TRP A 125 38.16 29.12 -6.15
C TRP A 125 37.36 30.35 -6.60
N THR A 126 37.51 31.51 -5.95
CA THR A 126 36.79 32.73 -6.32
C THR A 126 37.47 33.57 -7.40
N GLY A 127 38.66 33.14 -7.86
CA GLY A 127 39.51 33.92 -8.77
C GLY A 127 40.27 35.05 -8.07
N GLU A 128 40.28 35.08 -6.74
CA GLU A 128 41.01 36.07 -5.92
C GLU A 128 42.52 35.79 -5.88
N ALA A 129 42.95 34.56 -6.13
CA ALA A 129 44.34 34.13 -6.18
C ALA A 129 44.72 33.45 -7.51
N ASP A 130 46.01 33.51 -7.86
CA ASP A 130 46.56 32.69 -8.94
C ASP A 130 46.85 31.27 -8.43
N ILE A 131 46.71 30.31 -9.34
CA ILE A 131 46.93 28.89 -9.11
C ILE A 131 48.13 28.48 -9.97
N ASP A 132 49.18 27.99 -9.33
CA ASP A 132 50.35 27.47 -10.04
C ASP A 132 50.00 26.16 -10.76
N VAL A 133 50.42 26.07 -12.03
CA VAL A 133 50.30 24.86 -12.85
C VAL A 133 51.68 24.23 -12.92
N LEU A 134 51.82 23.09 -12.26
CA LEU A 134 53.06 22.34 -12.17
C LEU A 134 53.06 21.15 -13.14
N PRO A 135 54.23 20.72 -13.66
CA PRO A 135 54.32 19.50 -14.45
C PRO A 135 53.98 18.28 -13.59
N PHE A 136 53.38 17.26 -14.21
CA PHE A 136 53.03 16.00 -13.55
C PHE A 136 53.52 14.79 -14.34
N ASP A 137 54.25 13.90 -13.67
CA ASP A 137 54.86 12.70 -14.26
C ASP A 137 54.18 11.38 -13.86
N GLY A 138 53.06 11.46 -13.13
CA GLY A 138 52.32 10.30 -12.64
C GLY A 138 51.51 9.54 -13.70
N PRO A 139 50.67 8.56 -13.28
CA PRO A 139 49.93 7.70 -14.19
C PRO A 139 48.82 8.45 -14.95
N ARG A 140 48.35 7.86 -16.06
CA ARG A 140 47.17 8.34 -16.79
C ARG A 140 45.92 8.30 -15.90
N GLY A 141 45.04 9.28 -16.08
CA GLY A 141 43.81 9.44 -15.31
C GLY A 141 43.82 10.74 -14.51
N THR A 142 42.93 10.86 -13.53
CA THR A 142 42.83 12.03 -12.66
C THR A 142 42.86 11.62 -11.20
N ALA A 143 43.61 12.35 -10.38
CA ALA A 143 43.64 12.24 -8.94
C ALA A 143 43.25 13.59 -8.32
N ILE A 144 42.25 13.58 -7.46
CA ILE A 144 41.74 14.76 -6.76
C ILE A 144 41.85 14.48 -5.26
N ALA A 145 42.77 15.19 -4.60
CA ALA A 145 42.95 15.15 -3.16
C ALA A 145 42.37 16.41 -2.53
N PHE A 146 41.56 16.28 -1.49
CA PHE A 146 40.99 17.44 -0.80
C PHE A 146 40.99 17.24 0.71
N ARG A 147 41.16 18.34 1.44
CA ARG A 147 41.11 18.35 2.91
C ARG A 147 39.65 18.49 3.35
N PHE A 148 39.23 17.63 4.28
CA PHE A 148 37.89 17.67 4.86
C PHE A 148 37.95 17.55 6.38
N ASP A 149 36.97 18.13 7.07
CA ASP A 149 36.91 18.04 8.53
C ASP A 149 36.77 16.58 8.99
N PRO A 150 37.42 16.19 10.10
CA PRO A 150 37.30 14.84 10.64
C PRO A 150 35.83 14.48 10.86
N GLN A 151 35.39 13.38 10.24
CA GLN A 151 34.02 12.91 10.38
C GLN A 151 33.92 11.91 11.56
N PRO A 152 32.72 11.75 12.15
CA PRO A 152 32.45 10.64 13.06
C PRO A 152 32.81 9.30 12.41
N ASP A 153 33.26 8.35 13.24
CA ASP A 153 33.76 7.06 12.78
C ASP A 153 32.79 6.34 11.82
N GLY A 154 33.34 5.80 10.74
CA GLY A 154 32.64 5.12 9.65
C GLY A 154 31.73 5.98 8.76
N LYS A 155 31.52 7.29 9.01
CA LYS A 155 30.67 8.12 8.15
C LYS A 155 31.24 8.26 6.73
N LEU A 156 32.55 8.51 6.62
CA LEU A 156 33.24 8.62 5.35
C LEU A 156 33.11 7.35 4.52
N GLU A 157 33.44 6.19 5.10
CA GLU A 157 33.30 4.89 4.44
C GLU A 157 31.86 4.64 3.97
N ARG A 158 30.85 4.93 4.81
CA ARG A 158 29.44 4.80 4.42
C ARG A 158 29.05 5.69 3.24
N CYS A 159 29.55 6.93 3.16
CA CYS A 159 29.30 7.83 2.03
C CYS A 159 29.92 7.28 0.74
N VAL A 160 31.16 6.77 0.81
CA VAL A 160 31.84 6.14 -0.35
C VAL A 160 31.11 4.87 -0.78
N GLU A 161 30.72 4.01 0.15
CA GLU A 161 29.94 2.80 -0.11
C GLU A 161 28.59 3.11 -0.75
N ALA A 162 27.89 4.14 -0.26
CA ALA A 162 26.61 4.56 -0.82
C ALA A 162 26.75 5.03 -2.28
N ALA A 163 27.74 5.88 -2.57
CA ALA A 163 27.99 6.38 -3.93
C ALA A 163 28.49 5.29 -4.89
N ALA A 164 29.22 4.28 -4.39
CA ALA A 164 29.74 3.18 -5.19
C ALA A 164 28.69 2.09 -5.48
N ARG A 165 27.68 1.96 -4.62
CA ARG A 165 26.78 0.78 -4.56
C ARG A 165 26.15 0.41 -5.89
N PHE A 166 25.65 1.39 -6.64
CA PHE A 166 24.92 1.20 -7.90
C PHE A 166 25.66 1.79 -9.10
N LEU A 167 26.95 2.09 -8.93
CA LEU A 167 27.80 2.61 -9.99
C LEU A 167 28.33 1.46 -10.86
N ALA A 168 28.30 1.65 -12.18
CA ALA A 168 28.82 0.65 -13.13
C ALA A 168 30.34 0.46 -13.00
N VAL A 169 31.08 1.49 -12.59
CA VAL A 169 32.55 1.48 -12.42
C VAL A 169 32.91 0.89 -11.05
N PRO A 170 33.81 -0.12 -10.96
CA PRO A 170 34.32 -0.63 -9.70
C PRO A 170 35.02 0.45 -8.86
N VAL A 171 34.71 0.49 -7.56
CA VAL A 171 35.30 1.42 -6.59
C VAL A 171 36.04 0.64 -5.50
N SER A 172 37.19 1.15 -5.08
CA SER A 172 37.90 0.67 -3.89
C SER A 172 38.07 1.79 -2.87
N TYR A 173 38.04 1.44 -1.58
CA TYR A 173 38.29 2.34 -0.46
C TYR A 173 39.46 1.80 0.37
N ASN A 174 40.52 2.60 0.56
CA ASN A 174 41.74 2.21 1.28
C ASN A 174 42.31 0.85 0.81
N GLY A 175 42.29 0.63 -0.51
CA GLY A 175 42.78 -0.59 -1.15
C GLY A 175 41.82 -1.79 -1.12
N LYS A 176 40.68 -1.69 -0.42
CA LYS A 176 39.65 -2.73 -0.37
C LYS A 176 38.58 -2.47 -1.43
N ALA A 177 38.25 -3.46 -2.25
CA ALA A 177 37.15 -3.36 -3.20
C ALA A 177 35.80 -3.24 -2.47
N LEU A 178 34.98 -2.28 -2.89
CA LEU A 178 33.63 -2.08 -2.34
C LEU A 178 32.61 -2.98 -3.06
N ALA A 179 31.58 -3.39 -2.32
CA ALA A 179 30.51 -4.21 -2.86
C ALA A 179 29.61 -3.38 -3.79
N ARG A 180 29.25 -3.96 -4.93
CA ARG A 180 28.23 -3.41 -5.84
C ARG A 180 26.95 -4.23 -5.73
N ALA A 181 25.84 -3.59 -6.03
CA ALA A 181 24.53 -4.21 -6.14
C ALA A 181 23.88 -3.84 -7.48
N ASP A 182 23.08 -4.73 -8.03
CA ASP A 182 22.15 -4.36 -9.11
C ASP A 182 21.04 -3.50 -8.49
N PHE A 183 20.77 -2.33 -9.07
CA PHE A 183 19.71 -1.45 -8.60
C PHE A 183 18.33 -2.11 -8.69
N LEU A 184 18.15 -2.97 -9.69
CA LEU A 184 16.90 -3.68 -9.94
C LEU A 184 16.88 -5.09 -9.34
N ALA A 185 17.76 -5.36 -8.38
CA ALA A 185 17.75 -6.61 -7.64
C ALA A 185 16.35 -6.85 -7.03
N ASP A 186 15.91 -8.11 -7.08
CA ASP A 186 14.60 -8.57 -6.60
C ASP A 186 13.39 -8.06 -7.42
N ALA A 187 13.61 -7.46 -8.59
CA ALA A 187 12.51 -7.17 -9.51
C ALA A 187 11.84 -8.48 -9.94
N HIS A 188 10.51 -8.48 -9.98
CA HIS A 188 9.71 -9.59 -10.50
C HIS A 188 10.05 -9.84 -11.98
N LYS A 189 10.22 -8.75 -12.73
CA LYS A 189 10.73 -8.79 -14.11
C LYS A 189 11.51 -7.51 -14.41
N VAL A 190 12.58 -7.64 -15.19
CA VAL A 190 13.33 -6.50 -15.74
C VAL A 190 13.11 -6.44 -17.25
N ILE A 191 12.74 -5.27 -17.75
CA ILE A 191 12.53 -4.99 -19.17
C ILE A 191 13.55 -3.95 -19.61
N GLU A 192 14.34 -4.24 -20.64
CA GLU A 192 15.28 -3.28 -21.22
C GLU A 192 14.69 -2.66 -22.48
N ARG A 193 14.59 -1.32 -22.50
CA ARG A 193 13.99 -0.58 -23.62
C ARG A 193 14.43 0.88 -23.61
N ASP A 194 14.67 1.43 -24.80
CA ASP A 194 14.97 2.85 -25.04
C ASP A 194 16.06 3.43 -24.12
N GLY A 195 17.10 2.64 -23.82
CA GLY A 195 18.20 3.07 -22.96
C GLY A 195 17.93 2.97 -21.46
N PHE A 196 16.86 2.30 -21.05
CA PHE A 196 16.50 2.04 -19.66
C PHE A 196 16.42 0.55 -19.37
N ARG A 197 16.77 0.15 -18.14
CA ARG A 197 16.30 -1.10 -17.52
C ARG A 197 15.17 -0.72 -16.57
N ILE A 198 14.00 -1.30 -16.75
CA ILE A 198 12.81 -1.05 -15.94
C ILE A 198 12.51 -2.31 -15.16
N GLY A 199 12.75 -2.28 -13.85
CA GLY A 199 12.39 -3.36 -12.94
C GLY A 199 10.98 -3.18 -12.44
N VAL A 200 10.11 -4.15 -12.69
CA VAL A 200 8.73 -4.20 -12.20
C VAL A 200 8.68 -5.05 -10.93
N PHE A 201 8.02 -4.55 -9.88
CA PHE A 201 7.96 -5.20 -8.56
C PHE A 201 6.51 -5.45 -8.14
N ARG A 202 6.31 -6.51 -7.35
CA ARG A 202 5.04 -6.85 -6.68
C ARG A 202 5.08 -6.40 -5.23
N ASP A 203 4.02 -5.74 -4.78
CA ASP A 203 3.74 -5.35 -3.39
C ASP A 203 4.90 -4.62 -2.69
N ARG A 204 5.78 -4.01 -3.50
CA ARG A 204 6.93 -3.25 -3.04
C ARG A 204 6.69 -1.78 -3.31
N HIS A 205 6.13 -1.11 -2.33
CA HIS A 205 5.97 0.34 -2.36
C HIS A 205 6.40 0.93 -1.02
N SER A 206 7.45 1.74 -1.04
CA SER A 206 7.89 2.49 0.12
C SER A 206 8.32 3.88 -0.33
N PRO A 207 7.82 4.96 0.31
CA PRO A 207 8.21 6.33 -0.02
C PRO A 207 9.68 6.61 0.36
N HIS A 208 10.33 5.70 1.07
CA HIS A 208 11.71 5.84 1.52
C HIS A 208 12.74 5.29 0.54
N ILE A 209 12.33 4.50 -0.45
CA ILE A 209 13.25 3.82 -1.39
C ILE A 209 13.48 4.70 -2.63
N ALA A 210 14.72 4.75 -3.11
CA ALA A 210 15.05 5.39 -4.38
C ALA A 210 14.45 4.56 -5.54
N THR A 211 13.91 5.23 -6.55
CA THR A 211 13.20 4.60 -7.66
C THR A 211 13.89 4.80 -8.99
N LEU A 212 14.91 5.65 -9.06
CA LEU A 212 15.73 5.87 -10.24
C LEU A 212 17.21 5.77 -9.87
N ASN A 213 17.99 5.02 -10.64
CA ASN A 213 19.45 5.07 -10.64
C ASN A 213 19.92 5.80 -11.90
N PHE A 214 20.40 7.04 -11.74
CA PHE A 214 21.01 7.82 -12.81
C PHE A 214 22.52 7.64 -12.75
N HIS A 215 22.99 6.51 -13.30
CA HIS A 215 24.41 6.17 -13.38
C HIS A 215 25.18 6.21 -12.05
N GLY A 216 24.60 5.64 -10.99
CA GLY A 216 25.14 5.62 -9.63
C GLY A 216 24.50 6.67 -8.71
N LEU A 217 23.92 7.75 -9.26
CA LEU A 217 23.16 8.72 -8.48
C LEU A 217 21.71 8.25 -8.32
N THR A 218 21.38 7.78 -7.12
CA THR A 218 20.01 7.30 -6.83
C THR A 218 19.08 8.44 -6.43
N LEU A 219 17.93 8.52 -7.07
CA LEU A 219 16.92 9.56 -6.86
C LEU A 219 15.56 8.96 -6.49
N LYS A 220 14.75 9.77 -5.81
CA LYS A 220 13.34 9.46 -5.57
C LYS A 220 12.50 10.15 -6.63
N HIS A 221 11.71 9.37 -7.34
CA HIS A 221 10.73 9.86 -8.29
C HIS A 221 9.44 9.03 -8.21
N ALA A 222 8.29 9.68 -8.27
CA ALA A 222 7.00 9.00 -8.25
C ALA A 222 6.67 8.46 -9.65
N PHE A 223 7.13 7.25 -9.95
CA PHE A 223 6.71 6.53 -11.15
C PHE A 223 5.30 5.93 -11.00
N PRO A 224 4.64 5.58 -12.12
CA PRO A 224 3.31 4.98 -12.08
C PRO A 224 3.25 3.73 -11.21
N VAL A 225 2.10 3.56 -10.56
CA VAL A 225 1.72 2.36 -9.80
C VAL A 225 0.39 1.86 -10.37
N VAL A 226 0.25 0.55 -10.55
CA VAL A 226 -1.01 -0.10 -10.94
C VAL A 226 -1.42 -1.02 -9.80
N LYS A 227 -2.65 -0.88 -9.30
CA LYS A 227 -3.19 -1.74 -8.26
C LYS A 227 -4.29 -2.60 -8.84
N GLU A 228 -4.16 -3.91 -8.67
CA GLU A 228 -5.24 -4.84 -8.95
C GLU A 228 -6.25 -4.87 -7.78
N VAL A 229 -7.51 -5.06 -8.11
CA VAL A 229 -8.61 -5.08 -7.14
C VAL A 229 -8.41 -6.24 -6.15
N HIS A 230 -8.21 -5.89 -4.87
CA HIS A 230 -7.93 -6.82 -3.78
C HIS A 230 -6.88 -7.89 -4.11
N HIS A 231 -5.84 -7.49 -4.85
CA HIS A 231 -4.74 -8.36 -5.28
C HIS A 231 -3.42 -7.56 -5.22
N THR A 232 -2.49 -7.85 -6.13
CA THR A 232 -1.16 -7.28 -6.18
C THR A 232 -1.15 -5.80 -6.55
N GLN A 233 -0.26 -5.06 -5.90
CA GLN A 233 0.15 -3.73 -6.31
C GLN A 233 1.48 -3.79 -7.07
N TRP A 234 1.50 -3.22 -8.27
CA TRP A 234 2.64 -3.20 -9.18
C TRP A 234 3.31 -1.83 -9.19
N SER A 235 4.63 -1.82 -9.05
CA SER A 235 5.46 -0.62 -9.06
C SER A 235 6.71 -0.81 -9.90
N VAL A 236 7.44 0.26 -10.17
CA VAL A 236 8.69 0.21 -10.95
C VAL A 236 9.85 0.90 -10.26
N GLN A 237 11.05 0.43 -10.60
CA GLN A 237 12.30 1.17 -10.45
C GLN A 237 13.04 1.17 -11.79
N VAL A 238 13.82 2.22 -12.04
CA VAL A 238 14.48 2.46 -13.33
C VAL A 238 15.98 2.59 -13.13
N ASP A 239 16.75 1.87 -13.93
CA ASP A 239 18.21 1.99 -14.03
C ASP A 239 18.56 2.54 -15.41
N VAL A 240 19.24 3.69 -15.45
CA VAL A 240 19.54 4.41 -16.71
C VAL A 240 20.81 3.84 -17.34
N ILE A 241 20.69 3.34 -18.57
CA ILE A 241 21.82 2.89 -19.40
C ILE A 241 22.29 4.03 -20.31
N ASP A 242 21.38 4.63 -21.06
CA ASP A 242 21.68 5.65 -22.06
C ASP A 242 20.46 6.54 -22.35
N ALA A 243 20.37 7.69 -21.70
CA ALA A 243 19.20 8.58 -21.79
C ALA A 243 19.60 10.07 -21.82
N PRO A 244 20.14 10.57 -22.95
CA PRO A 244 20.60 11.95 -23.08
C PRO A 244 19.58 13.02 -22.81
N ASP A 245 18.35 12.76 -23.21
CA ASP A 245 17.29 13.74 -23.06
C ASP A 245 16.73 13.76 -21.62
N LEU A 246 17.14 12.83 -20.75
CA LEU A 246 16.72 12.80 -19.35
C LEU A 246 17.65 13.68 -18.51
N VAL A 247 17.18 14.89 -18.22
CA VAL A 247 17.98 15.92 -17.54
C VAL A 247 17.58 16.01 -16.07
N LEU A 248 18.55 16.22 -15.19
CA LEU A 248 18.32 16.51 -13.77
C LEU A 248 18.21 18.02 -13.52
N VAL A 249 17.40 18.41 -12.54
CA VAL A 249 17.26 19.82 -12.13
C VAL A 249 18.60 20.31 -11.58
N LEU A 250 19.17 21.28 -12.26
CA LEU A 250 20.40 21.94 -11.85
C LEU A 250 20.13 22.96 -10.73
N PRO A 251 21.14 23.25 -9.88
CA PRO A 251 22.48 22.64 -9.84
C PRO A 251 22.58 21.39 -8.96
N ALA A 252 21.66 21.20 -8.01
CA ALA A 252 21.78 20.16 -6.98
C ALA A 252 21.53 18.73 -7.49
N ARG A 253 20.89 18.56 -8.66
CA ARG A 253 20.64 17.26 -9.32
C ARG A 253 19.89 16.24 -8.47
N LYS A 254 19.04 16.72 -7.55
CA LYS A 254 18.25 15.87 -6.63
C LYS A 254 16.89 15.46 -7.20
N GLU A 255 16.51 16.05 -8.33
CA GLU A 255 15.21 15.86 -8.96
C GLU A 255 15.39 15.78 -10.48
N ILE A 256 14.44 15.13 -11.16
CA ILE A 256 14.41 15.04 -12.62
C ILE A 256 13.69 16.28 -13.16
N TYR A 257 14.26 16.92 -14.19
CA TYR A 257 13.62 18.01 -14.89
C TYR A 257 12.43 17.49 -15.70
N ARG A 258 11.27 18.14 -15.56
CA ARG A 258 10.06 17.73 -16.27
C ARG A 258 10.15 18.16 -17.73
N ASN A 259 10.35 17.19 -18.61
CA ASN A 259 10.40 17.38 -20.06
C ASN A 259 9.77 16.17 -20.78
N ALA A 260 9.72 16.25 -22.11
CA ALA A 260 9.17 15.19 -22.94
C ALA A 260 9.89 13.84 -22.77
N ALA A 261 11.15 13.81 -22.35
CA ALA A 261 11.87 12.56 -22.09
C ALA A 261 11.37 11.87 -20.82
N LEU A 262 11.12 12.64 -19.75
CA LEU A 262 10.47 12.11 -18.55
C LEU A 262 9.06 11.60 -18.86
N ASP A 263 8.26 12.33 -19.64
CA ASP A 263 6.92 11.89 -20.03
C ASP A 263 6.96 10.56 -20.80
N ARG A 264 7.92 10.39 -21.71
CA ARG A 264 8.18 9.12 -22.40
C ARG A 264 8.58 8.01 -21.44
N LEU A 265 9.49 8.28 -20.49
CA LEU A 265 9.90 7.29 -19.49
C LEU A 265 8.73 6.85 -18.60
N VAL A 266 7.86 7.79 -18.20
CA VAL A 266 6.65 7.48 -17.42
C VAL A 266 5.71 6.57 -18.23
N ALA A 267 5.52 6.84 -19.52
CA ALA A 267 4.74 5.98 -20.41
C ALA A 267 5.36 4.57 -20.56
N LEU A 268 6.69 4.49 -20.74
CA LEU A 268 7.41 3.20 -20.80
C LEU A 268 7.29 2.40 -19.50
N CYS A 269 7.34 3.08 -18.34
CA CYS A 269 7.14 2.46 -17.04
C CYS A 269 5.71 1.89 -16.90
N ARG A 270 4.71 2.64 -17.36
CA ARG A 270 3.30 2.23 -17.35
C ARG A 270 3.08 1.00 -18.24
N GLU A 271 3.59 1.04 -19.47
CA GLU A 271 3.56 -0.08 -20.41
C GLU A 271 4.29 -1.31 -19.86
N ALA A 272 5.46 -1.12 -19.24
CA ALA A 272 6.22 -2.22 -18.63
C ALA A 272 5.43 -2.96 -17.56
N ILE A 273 4.68 -2.24 -16.71
CA ILE A 273 3.80 -2.84 -15.71
C ILE A 273 2.71 -3.69 -16.41
N PHE A 274 2.01 -3.14 -17.40
CA PHE A 274 0.96 -3.89 -18.10
C PHE A 274 1.51 -5.11 -18.86
N SER A 275 2.67 -4.99 -19.48
CA SER A 275 3.36 -6.10 -20.15
C SER A 275 3.64 -7.26 -19.19
N VAL A 276 4.07 -6.95 -17.96
CA VAL A 276 4.26 -7.95 -16.91
C VAL A 276 2.93 -8.56 -16.46
N ILE A 277 1.92 -7.74 -16.19
CA ILE A 277 0.59 -8.23 -15.77
C ILE A 277 -0.02 -9.16 -16.83
N ARG A 278 0.19 -8.89 -18.12
CA ARG A 278 -0.29 -9.73 -19.23
C ARG A 278 0.29 -11.15 -19.20
N GLU A 279 1.52 -11.30 -18.72
CA GLU A 279 2.20 -12.60 -18.63
C GLU A 279 1.81 -13.39 -17.38
N GLU A 280 1.10 -12.75 -16.44
CA GLU A 280 0.56 -13.44 -15.27
C GLU A 280 -0.54 -14.43 -15.67
N PRO A 281 -0.71 -15.54 -14.91
CA PRO A 281 -1.75 -16.52 -15.21
C PRO A 281 -3.16 -15.92 -15.24
N PHE A 282 -3.38 -14.86 -14.47
CA PHE A 282 -4.59 -14.06 -14.43
C PHE A 282 -4.29 -12.68 -13.84
N HIS A 283 -5.24 -11.75 -13.98
CA HIS A 283 -5.19 -10.45 -13.30
C HIS A 283 -6.58 -10.02 -12.83
N ARG A 284 -6.63 -9.02 -11.94
CA ARG A 284 -7.84 -8.36 -11.40
C ARG A 284 -7.76 -6.85 -11.59
N LEU A 285 -7.33 -6.41 -12.76
CA LEU A 285 -7.32 -4.99 -13.11
C LEU A 285 -8.75 -4.43 -13.10
N SER A 286 -8.90 -3.20 -12.61
CA SER A 286 -10.13 -2.44 -12.86
C SER A 286 -10.40 -2.33 -14.36
N PHE A 287 -11.66 -2.14 -14.73
CA PHE A 287 -12.05 -1.97 -16.13
C PHE A 287 -11.30 -0.81 -16.80
N GLU A 288 -11.13 0.31 -16.09
CA GLU A 288 -10.33 1.46 -16.54
C GLU A 288 -8.88 1.08 -16.87
N ASN A 289 -8.19 0.40 -15.95
CA ASN A 289 -6.80 -0.02 -16.17
C ASN A 289 -6.70 -1.08 -17.28
N TRP A 290 -7.72 -1.91 -17.49
CA TRP A 290 -7.76 -2.87 -18.60
C TRP A 290 -7.96 -2.20 -19.95
N LEU A 291 -8.83 -1.18 -20.03
CA LEU A 291 -8.96 -0.35 -21.23
C LEU A 291 -7.65 0.34 -21.56
N GLU A 292 -6.98 0.91 -20.54
CA GLU A 292 -5.66 1.52 -20.70
C GLU A 292 -4.61 0.49 -21.18
N ALA A 293 -4.55 -0.68 -20.54
CA ALA A 293 -3.64 -1.76 -20.93
C ALA A 293 -3.86 -2.20 -22.39
N SER A 294 -5.11 -2.21 -22.84
CA SER A 294 -5.50 -2.54 -24.22
C SER A 294 -5.06 -1.49 -25.25
N LEU A 295 -4.68 -0.28 -24.83
CA LEU A 295 -4.05 0.72 -25.72
C LEU A 295 -2.58 0.38 -26.02
N TYR A 296 -1.92 -0.36 -25.13
CA TYR A 296 -0.52 -0.76 -25.27
C TYR A 296 -0.34 -2.11 -25.95
N HIS A 297 -1.31 -3.01 -25.76
CA HIS A 297 -1.21 -4.39 -26.22
C HIS A 297 -2.54 -4.85 -26.82
N ASP A 298 -2.49 -5.21 -28.10
CA ASP A 298 -3.60 -5.90 -28.76
C ASP A 298 -3.92 -7.21 -28.00
N ASP A 299 -5.21 -7.54 -27.94
CA ASP A 299 -5.74 -8.74 -27.29
C ASP A 299 -5.33 -8.91 -25.81
N PHE A 300 -5.21 -7.81 -25.05
CA PHE A 300 -4.99 -7.88 -23.60
C PHE A 300 -6.16 -8.65 -22.93
N PRO A 301 -5.88 -9.73 -22.17
CA PRO A 301 -6.93 -10.58 -21.61
C PRO A 301 -7.85 -9.77 -20.69
N GLN A 302 -9.13 -10.13 -20.63
CA GLN A 302 -10.01 -9.56 -19.61
C GLN A 302 -9.61 -10.07 -18.22
N ALA A 303 -9.97 -9.32 -17.18
CA ALA A 303 -9.74 -9.76 -15.80
C ALA A 303 -10.35 -11.14 -15.53
N ALA A 304 -9.74 -11.85 -14.58
CA ALA A 304 -10.20 -13.14 -14.10
C ALA A 304 -11.69 -13.06 -13.75
N ARG A 305 -12.45 -14.06 -14.20
CA ARG A 305 -13.87 -14.22 -13.86
C ARG A 305 -14.02 -14.75 -12.44
N GLN A 306 -13.60 -13.92 -11.48
CA GLN A 306 -13.55 -14.20 -10.06
C GLN A 306 -14.14 -13.02 -9.29
N LEU A 307 -14.97 -13.31 -8.30
CA LEU A 307 -15.52 -12.31 -7.37
C LEU A 307 -15.44 -12.84 -5.93
N PRO A 308 -15.45 -11.97 -4.91
CA PRO A 308 -15.63 -12.36 -3.52
C PRO A 308 -16.96 -13.09 -3.37
N LEU A 309 -16.96 -14.21 -2.64
CA LEU A 309 -18.22 -14.86 -2.26
C LEU A 309 -19.07 -13.90 -1.45
N TRP A 310 -20.38 -13.86 -1.73
CA TRP A 310 -21.27 -13.00 -0.96
C TRP A 310 -21.31 -13.46 0.51
N TYR A 311 -21.31 -12.49 1.40
CA TYR A 311 -21.46 -12.68 2.84
C TYR A 311 -22.38 -11.56 3.35
N PRO A 312 -23.19 -11.78 4.40
CA PRO A 312 -24.03 -10.69 4.90
C PRO A 312 -23.19 -9.58 5.54
N THR A 313 -23.48 -8.33 5.18
CA THR A 313 -23.07 -7.14 5.95
C THR A 313 -23.80 -7.16 7.30
N LEU A 314 -23.07 -7.12 8.42
CA LEU A 314 -23.68 -7.11 9.76
C LEU A 314 -23.60 -5.71 10.37
N ALA A 315 -24.57 -5.32 11.19
CA ALA A 315 -24.60 -4.02 11.85
C ALA A 315 -23.39 -3.79 12.78
N ARG A 316 -22.87 -4.87 13.36
CA ARG A 316 -21.71 -4.87 14.24
C ARG A 316 -20.35 -4.78 13.53
N ASP A 317 -20.33 -4.86 12.19
CA ASP A 317 -19.09 -4.88 11.43
C ASP A 317 -18.50 -3.46 11.33
N SER A 318 -17.50 -3.16 12.16
CA SER A 318 -16.72 -1.91 12.05
C SER A 318 -15.69 -1.94 10.92
N TYR A 319 -15.18 -3.13 10.60
CA TYR A 319 -14.32 -3.39 9.46
C TYR A 319 -14.59 -4.79 8.92
N ARG A 320 -15.13 -4.85 7.70
CA ARG A 320 -15.41 -6.12 7.01
C ARG A 320 -14.20 -6.55 6.20
N GLU A 321 -13.63 -7.70 6.54
CA GLU A 321 -12.64 -8.35 5.68
C GLU A 321 -13.30 -8.77 4.36
N VAL A 322 -12.64 -8.47 3.24
CA VAL A 322 -13.14 -8.86 1.92
C VAL A 322 -13.14 -10.38 1.84
N PRO A 323 -14.28 -11.01 1.54
CA PRO A 323 -14.35 -12.45 1.43
C PRO A 323 -13.40 -13.01 0.38
N ARG A 324 -13.18 -14.31 0.50
CA ARG A 324 -12.36 -15.04 -0.45
C ARG A 324 -12.92 -14.90 -1.87
N PHE A 325 -12.06 -14.52 -2.81
CA PHE A 325 -12.35 -14.61 -4.24
C PHE A 325 -12.50 -16.07 -4.69
N ALA A 326 -13.53 -16.34 -5.47
CA ALA A 326 -13.78 -17.64 -6.08
C ALA A 326 -14.11 -17.48 -7.57
N ASP A 327 -13.86 -18.54 -8.35
CA ASP A 327 -14.24 -18.60 -9.76
C ASP A 327 -15.76 -18.55 -9.91
N LEU A 328 -16.23 -17.83 -10.93
CA LEU A 328 -17.66 -17.74 -11.21
C LEU A 328 -18.20 -19.05 -11.77
N GLU A 329 -19.18 -19.62 -11.07
CA GLU A 329 -19.88 -20.84 -11.46
C GLU A 329 -21.04 -20.55 -12.43
N ALA A 330 -21.60 -21.62 -13.02
CA ALA A 330 -22.80 -21.51 -13.83
C ALA A 330 -23.98 -21.02 -12.95
N GLY A 331 -24.70 -20.00 -13.42
CA GLY A 331 -25.80 -19.40 -12.65
C GLY A 331 -25.35 -18.43 -11.56
N ALA A 332 -24.07 -18.04 -11.53
CA ALA A 332 -23.57 -16.98 -10.65
C ALA A 332 -24.40 -15.69 -10.78
N ALA A 333 -24.65 -15.05 -9.65
CA ALA A 333 -25.34 -13.78 -9.56
C ALA A 333 -24.63 -12.88 -8.54
N ILE A 334 -24.83 -11.57 -8.66
CA ILE A 334 -24.42 -10.59 -7.67
C ILE A 334 -25.62 -10.30 -6.77
N TYR A 335 -25.37 -10.14 -5.48
CA TYR A 335 -26.34 -9.55 -4.56
C TYR A 335 -25.76 -8.26 -4.01
N ASP A 336 -26.47 -7.16 -4.22
CA ASP A 336 -26.10 -5.83 -3.74
C ASP A 336 -27.00 -5.51 -2.54
N ASP A 337 -26.51 -5.81 -1.33
CA ASP A 337 -27.25 -5.53 -0.10
C ASP A 337 -27.30 -4.03 0.20
N THR A 338 -28.44 -3.55 0.68
CA THR A 338 -28.62 -2.13 1.03
C THR A 338 -28.14 -1.79 2.44
N ASP A 339 -28.30 -2.73 3.36
CA ASP A 339 -28.06 -2.58 4.79
C ASP A 339 -28.00 -3.95 5.49
N SER A 340 -27.77 -3.94 6.80
CA SER A 340 -27.70 -5.14 7.63
C SER A 340 -29.04 -5.86 7.79
N PHE A 341 -30.18 -5.15 7.72
CA PHE A 341 -31.51 -5.77 7.78
C PHE A 341 -31.76 -6.65 6.55
N ASP A 342 -31.42 -6.10 5.38
CA ASP A 342 -31.47 -6.79 4.11
C ASP A 342 -30.53 -7.99 4.07
N ALA A 343 -29.25 -7.75 4.34
CA ALA A 343 -28.20 -8.77 4.29
C ALA A 343 -28.49 -9.95 5.23
N VAL A 344 -28.89 -9.71 6.48
CA VAL A 344 -29.21 -10.78 7.45
C VAL A 344 -30.44 -11.58 7.02
N THR A 345 -31.48 -10.90 6.51
CA THR A 345 -32.68 -11.56 6.01
C THR A 345 -32.36 -12.46 4.81
N PHE A 346 -31.62 -11.95 3.82
CA PHE A 346 -31.22 -12.71 2.65
C PHE A 346 -30.30 -13.89 3.02
N GLY A 347 -29.33 -13.67 3.91
CA GLY A 347 -28.45 -14.73 4.40
C GLY A 347 -29.22 -15.86 5.09
N ARG A 348 -30.30 -15.54 5.82
CA ARG A 348 -31.20 -16.54 6.40
C ARG A 348 -31.95 -17.34 5.33
N ALA A 349 -32.48 -16.66 4.31
CA ALA A 349 -33.17 -17.31 3.20
C ALA A 349 -32.24 -18.31 2.47
N LEU A 350 -30.99 -17.92 2.21
CA LEU A 350 -29.99 -18.78 1.58
C LEU A 350 -29.69 -20.02 2.43
N ARG A 351 -29.38 -19.85 3.73
CA ARG A 351 -29.11 -20.98 4.65
C ARG A 351 -30.27 -21.98 4.70
N ARG A 352 -31.53 -21.48 4.74
CA ARG A 352 -32.73 -22.32 4.73
C ARG A 352 -32.87 -23.12 3.44
N SER A 353 -32.48 -22.55 2.31
CA SER A 353 -32.61 -23.19 1.00
C SER A 353 -31.64 -24.35 0.74
N ASN A 354 -30.45 -24.34 1.35
CA ASN A 354 -29.33 -25.20 0.94
C ASN A 354 -28.67 -26.01 2.07
N GLY A 355 -29.08 -25.84 3.33
CA GLY A 355 -28.52 -26.58 4.46
C GLY A 355 -27.25 -25.97 5.10
N GLY A 356 -26.90 -24.71 4.80
CA GLY A 356 -25.96 -23.93 5.63
C GLY A 356 -24.94 -23.04 4.91
N GLU A 357 -24.78 -23.10 3.58
CA GLU A 357 -23.84 -22.23 2.87
C GLU A 357 -24.41 -20.82 2.68
N MET A 358 -23.72 -19.79 3.18
CA MET A 358 -24.29 -18.43 3.24
C MET A 358 -24.36 -17.71 1.89
N HIS A 359 -23.73 -18.25 0.84
CA HIS A 359 -23.64 -17.61 -0.47
C HIS A 359 -24.35 -18.42 -1.57
N ARG A 360 -25.05 -19.51 -1.22
CA ARG A 360 -25.72 -20.36 -2.22
C ARG A 360 -27.21 -20.37 -2.04
N LEU A 361 -27.93 -20.38 -3.15
CA LEU A 361 -29.32 -20.78 -3.20
C LEU A 361 -29.40 -22.26 -3.58
N GLY A 362 -30.08 -23.05 -2.76
CA GLY A 362 -30.40 -24.44 -3.05
C GLY A 362 -31.67 -24.58 -3.90
N GLY A 363 -32.15 -25.81 -4.07
CA GLY A 363 -33.37 -26.10 -4.83
C GLY A 363 -33.15 -26.45 -6.31
N PRO A 364 -34.20 -26.36 -7.16
CA PRO A 364 -34.16 -26.86 -8.53
C PRO A 364 -33.27 -26.03 -9.47
N GLU A 365 -33.08 -24.74 -9.16
CA GLU A 365 -32.18 -23.83 -9.86
C GLU A 365 -31.12 -23.29 -8.89
N PRO A 366 -30.09 -24.09 -8.56
CA PRO A 366 -29.07 -23.67 -7.62
C PRO A 366 -28.25 -22.50 -8.19
N ARG A 367 -27.90 -21.54 -7.34
CA ARG A 367 -27.16 -20.32 -7.72
C ARG A 367 -26.15 -19.97 -6.64
N ALA A 368 -25.03 -19.36 -7.04
CA ALA A 368 -24.04 -18.80 -6.13
C ALA A 368 -24.09 -17.27 -6.22
N PHE A 369 -24.12 -16.61 -5.07
CA PHE A 369 -24.12 -15.16 -4.93
C PHE A 369 -22.72 -14.65 -4.59
N PHE A 370 -22.37 -13.53 -5.21
CA PHE A 370 -21.08 -12.86 -5.09
C PHE A 370 -21.27 -11.39 -4.72
N GLU A 371 -20.24 -10.81 -4.12
CA GLU A 371 -20.22 -9.37 -3.84
C GLU A 371 -20.05 -8.53 -5.10
N PRO A 372 -20.65 -7.33 -5.15
CA PRO A 372 -20.40 -6.37 -6.21
C PRO A 372 -18.97 -5.82 -6.12
N ILE A 373 -18.30 -5.70 -7.26
CA ILE A 373 -17.05 -4.96 -7.43
C ILE A 373 -17.25 -3.86 -8.46
N THR A 374 -17.44 -2.64 -8.00
CA THR A 374 -17.69 -1.47 -8.87
C THR A 374 -16.55 -1.22 -9.85
N ASN A 375 -15.30 -1.54 -9.47
CA ASN A 375 -14.13 -1.43 -10.35
C ASN A 375 -14.19 -2.35 -11.58
N PHE A 376 -15.09 -3.35 -11.61
CA PHE A 376 -15.25 -4.27 -12.74
C PHE A 376 -16.45 -3.91 -13.65
N ILE A 377 -17.25 -2.90 -13.29
CA ILE A 377 -18.32 -2.40 -14.16
C ILE A 377 -17.73 -1.99 -15.51
N GLY A 378 -18.31 -2.51 -16.60
CA GLY A 378 -17.85 -2.33 -17.98
C GLY A 378 -17.21 -3.58 -18.59
N TYR A 379 -16.76 -4.54 -17.77
CA TYR A 379 -16.31 -5.83 -18.32
C TYR A 379 -17.52 -6.60 -18.88
N PRO A 380 -17.46 -7.10 -20.12
CA PRO A 380 -18.58 -7.84 -20.71
C PRO A 380 -19.06 -9.04 -19.89
N TRP A 381 -18.16 -9.76 -19.22
CA TRP A 381 -18.55 -10.88 -18.38
C TRP A 381 -19.19 -10.45 -17.06
N TYR A 382 -18.81 -9.29 -16.52
CA TYR A 382 -19.30 -8.77 -15.25
C TYR A 382 -20.69 -8.17 -15.44
N ASP A 383 -20.85 -7.31 -16.47
CA ASP A 383 -22.12 -6.66 -16.79
C ASP A 383 -23.21 -7.66 -17.23
N ALA A 384 -22.81 -8.87 -17.67
CA ALA A 384 -23.73 -9.96 -18.00
C ALA A 384 -24.25 -10.74 -16.79
N LEU A 385 -23.67 -10.57 -15.59
CA LEU A 385 -24.15 -11.22 -14.37
C LEU A 385 -25.48 -10.59 -13.93
N PRO A 386 -26.51 -11.38 -13.58
CA PRO A 386 -27.67 -10.85 -12.88
C PRO A 386 -27.23 -10.25 -11.54
N ALA A 387 -27.57 -8.99 -11.31
CA ALA A 387 -27.33 -8.30 -10.06
C ALA A 387 -28.69 -8.03 -9.40
N PHE A 388 -28.99 -8.79 -8.36
CA PHE A 388 -30.26 -8.71 -7.66
C PHE A 388 -30.18 -7.75 -6.48
N VAL A 389 -31.27 -7.02 -6.28
CA VAL A 389 -31.56 -6.25 -5.07
C VAL A 389 -32.88 -6.71 -4.48
N ARG A 390 -33.04 -6.61 -3.16
CA ARG A 390 -34.35 -6.81 -2.53
C ARG A 390 -35.26 -5.63 -2.87
N THR A 391 -36.47 -5.95 -3.32
CA THR A 391 -37.50 -4.97 -3.71
C THR A 391 -38.72 -4.98 -2.80
N GLY A 392 -38.83 -5.98 -1.93
CA GLY A 392 -39.86 -6.06 -0.92
C GLY A 392 -39.99 -7.46 -0.34
N GLU A 393 -41.10 -7.68 0.35
CA GLU A 393 -41.46 -8.94 0.95
C GLU A 393 -42.96 -9.14 0.95
N ARG A 394 -43.37 -10.40 1.00
CA ARG A 394 -44.76 -10.81 1.06
C ARG A 394 -45.00 -11.72 2.25
N PHE A 395 -46.04 -11.40 3.00
CA PHE A 395 -46.53 -12.19 4.13
C PHE A 395 -47.89 -12.78 3.81
N THR A 396 -48.08 -14.06 4.12
CA THR A 396 -49.39 -14.70 4.05
C THR A 396 -49.86 -15.10 5.44
N PHE A 397 -51.13 -14.82 5.73
CA PHE A 397 -51.82 -15.13 6.98
C PHE A 397 -53.05 -16.02 6.71
N ASP A 398 -53.51 -16.72 7.74
CA ASP A 398 -54.76 -17.46 7.78
C ASP A 398 -55.05 -18.34 6.55
N GLY A 399 -54.07 -19.14 6.12
CA GLY A 399 -54.26 -20.07 5.00
C GLY A 399 -54.16 -19.45 3.60
N GLY A 400 -53.44 -18.33 3.47
CA GLY A 400 -53.01 -17.77 2.19
C GLY A 400 -53.58 -16.39 1.84
N ALA A 401 -54.25 -15.72 2.78
CA ALA A 401 -54.65 -14.33 2.60
C ALA A 401 -53.42 -13.41 2.71
N PRO A 402 -53.24 -12.43 1.80
CA PRO A 402 -52.24 -11.39 1.99
C PRO A 402 -52.56 -10.57 3.24
N ALA A 403 -51.52 -10.07 3.90
CA ALA A 403 -51.65 -9.22 5.08
C ALA A 403 -52.47 -7.95 4.80
N ASP A 404 -53.34 -7.55 5.72
CA ASP A 404 -53.64 -6.12 5.92
C ASP A 404 -52.44 -5.50 6.65
N GLU A 405 -52.07 -4.26 6.29
CA GLU A 405 -50.94 -3.54 6.91
C GLU A 405 -51.11 -3.51 8.44
N THR A 406 -50.33 -4.31 9.15
CA THR A 406 -50.33 -4.38 10.61
C THR A 406 -49.16 -3.59 11.14
N GLU A 407 -49.43 -2.54 11.93
CA GLU A 407 -48.43 -1.71 12.64
C GLU A 407 -47.71 -2.47 13.77
N SER A 408 -47.81 -3.81 13.82
CA SER A 408 -47.16 -4.62 14.85
C SER A 408 -45.65 -4.71 14.61
N VAL A 409 -44.88 -4.60 15.69
CA VAL A 409 -43.42 -4.76 15.66
C VAL A 409 -43.02 -6.23 15.53
N THR A 410 -43.94 -7.16 15.81
CA THR A 410 -43.76 -8.61 15.57
C THR A 410 -44.89 -9.16 14.72
N LEU A 411 -44.52 -9.83 13.63
CA LEU A 411 -45.43 -10.51 12.72
C LEU A 411 -45.21 -12.02 12.80
N ARG A 412 -46.30 -12.79 12.88
CA ARG A 412 -46.26 -14.25 12.86
C ARG A 412 -47.06 -14.80 11.67
N PRO A 413 -46.53 -14.69 10.42
CA PRO A 413 -47.21 -15.19 9.24
C PRO A 413 -47.09 -16.72 9.10
N ASP A 414 -47.90 -17.30 8.22
CA ASP A 414 -47.77 -18.71 7.81
C ASP A 414 -46.56 -18.92 6.89
N ALA A 415 -46.26 -17.95 6.02
CA ALA A 415 -45.13 -17.97 5.11
C ALA A 415 -44.57 -16.55 4.87
N ILE A 416 -43.27 -16.47 4.59
CA ILE A 416 -42.54 -15.25 4.24
C ILE A 416 -41.84 -15.49 2.90
N THR A 417 -42.01 -14.55 1.97
CA THR A 417 -41.30 -14.53 0.70
C THR A 417 -40.57 -13.20 0.55
N ILE A 418 -39.25 -13.23 0.35
CA ILE A 418 -38.50 -12.03 -0.07
C ILE A 418 -38.55 -11.92 -1.59
N GLU A 419 -38.82 -10.72 -2.08
CA GLU A 419 -38.99 -10.42 -3.50
C GLU A 419 -37.77 -9.65 -4.00
N MET A 420 -37.03 -10.22 -4.95
CA MET A 420 -35.84 -9.59 -5.52
C MET A 420 -36.01 -9.36 -7.02
N THR A 421 -35.38 -8.32 -7.54
CA THR A 421 -35.31 -8.07 -8.99
C THR A 421 -33.90 -7.80 -9.44
N ASP A 422 -33.55 -8.30 -10.63
CA ASP A 422 -32.29 -7.94 -11.28
C ASP A 422 -32.41 -6.66 -12.12
N GLN A 423 -31.29 -6.21 -12.67
CA GLN A 423 -31.20 -5.03 -13.54
C GLN A 423 -31.99 -5.12 -14.85
N HIS A 424 -32.62 -6.27 -15.14
CA HIS A 424 -33.45 -6.53 -16.32
C HIS A 424 -34.91 -6.87 -15.95
N ASP A 425 -35.35 -6.47 -14.75
CA ASP A 425 -36.69 -6.71 -14.20
C ASP A 425 -37.03 -8.21 -14.03
N ARG A 426 -36.04 -9.10 -13.99
CA ARG A 426 -36.27 -10.52 -13.70
C ARG A 426 -36.45 -10.69 -12.20
N ARG A 427 -37.55 -11.34 -11.81
CA ARG A 427 -37.86 -11.60 -10.41
C ARG A 427 -37.22 -12.89 -9.91
N LEU A 428 -36.74 -12.86 -8.68
CA LEU A 428 -36.33 -14.02 -7.90
C LEU A 428 -36.98 -13.93 -6.52
N ASP A 429 -37.93 -14.81 -6.27
CA ASP A 429 -38.66 -14.87 -5.00
C ASP A 429 -38.08 -16.01 -4.16
N LEU A 430 -37.71 -15.73 -2.90
CA LEU A 430 -37.12 -16.72 -2.00
C LEU A 430 -37.97 -16.87 -0.74
N GLU A 431 -38.22 -18.12 -0.35
CA GLU A 431 -38.89 -18.41 0.92
C GLU A 431 -37.92 -18.36 2.10
N THR A 432 -38.33 -17.68 3.15
CA THR A 432 -37.63 -17.65 4.44
C THR A 432 -38.60 -17.93 5.58
N ASP A 433 -38.08 -18.23 6.76
CA ASP A 433 -38.84 -18.33 8.00
C ASP A 433 -38.68 -17.12 8.92
N PHE A 434 -37.78 -16.20 8.56
CA PHE A 434 -37.48 -14.95 9.27
C PHE A 434 -37.20 -13.82 8.28
N ALA A 435 -37.72 -12.64 8.56
CA ALA A 435 -37.33 -11.39 7.95
C ALA A 435 -37.30 -10.29 9.00
N ILE A 436 -36.28 -9.44 8.92
CA ILE A 436 -36.24 -8.19 9.67
C ILE A 436 -36.45 -7.04 8.69
N LEU A 437 -37.30 -6.09 9.08
CA LEU A 437 -37.78 -5.02 8.22
C LEU A 437 -37.15 -3.72 8.68
N ASP A 438 -36.64 -2.96 7.70
CA ASP A 438 -36.16 -1.62 7.96
C ASP A 438 -37.34 -0.74 8.40
N ASP A 439 -37.14 -0.05 9.52
CA ASP A 439 -38.05 0.96 10.02
C ASP A 439 -37.20 2.14 10.52
N PRO A 440 -37.47 3.38 10.08
CA PRO A 440 -36.73 4.56 10.51
C PRO A 440 -36.62 4.76 12.03
N ASP A 441 -37.42 4.08 12.85
CA ASP A 441 -37.35 4.11 14.32
C ASP A 441 -36.57 2.93 14.95
N SER A 442 -35.98 2.02 14.17
CA SER A 442 -35.29 0.79 14.63
C SER A 442 -33.80 0.95 14.97
N TRP A 443 -33.27 2.18 15.05
CA TRP A 443 -31.83 2.40 15.20
C TRP A 443 -31.30 1.96 16.56
N GLY A 444 -30.62 0.82 16.60
CA GLY A 444 -29.84 0.37 17.75
C GLY A 444 -30.65 -0.09 18.96
N ASP A 445 -31.97 -0.29 18.81
CA ASP A 445 -32.86 -0.80 19.86
C ASP A 445 -33.51 -2.13 19.39
N PRO A 446 -33.24 -3.26 20.06
CA PRO A 446 -33.81 -4.52 19.67
C PRO A 446 -35.34 -4.52 19.78
N ASP A 447 -35.96 -3.74 20.67
CA ASP A 447 -37.41 -3.74 20.89
C ASP A 447 -38.19 -3.11 19.74
N ASN A 448 -37.59 -2.12 19.06
CA ASN A 448 -38.22 -1.39 17.95
C ASN A 448 -38.04 -2.11 16.61
N ALA A 449 -37.08 -3.04 16.50
CA ALA A 449 -36.80 -3.74 15.25
C ALA A 449 -38.00 -4.56 14.76
N ARG A 450 -38.55 -4.27 13.58
CA ARG A 450 -39.72 -4.99 13.07
C ARG A 450 -39.33 -6.38 12.57
N ILE A 451 -39.87 -7.43 13.19
CA ILE A 451 -39.52 -8.83 12.89
C ILE A 451 -40.73 -9.62 12.42
N ALA A 452 -40.60 -10.29 11.28
CA ALA A 452 -41.52 -11.33 10.84
C ALA A 452 -40.88 -12.71 11.05
N LEU A 453 -41.62 -13.61 11.70
CA LEU A 453 -41.15 -14.95 12.02
C LEU A 453 -42.29 -15.96 11.86
N THR A 454 -42.11 -16.96 11.00
CA THR A 454 -43.17 -17.93 10.74
C THR A 454 -43.55 -18.76 11.97
N TRP A 455 -44.80 -19.25 12.04
CA TRP A 455 -45.22 -20.17 13.12
C TRP A 455 -44.47 -21.49 13.13
N THR A 456 -43.93 -21.89 11.97
CA THR A 456 -43.27 -23.18 11.76
C THR A 456 -41.74 -23.08 11.79
N THR A 457 -41.21 -21.92 12.20
CA THR A 457 -39.76 -21.70 12.29
C THR A 457 -39.08 -22.75 13.18
N ALA A 458 -37.87 -23.14 12.80
CA ALA A 458 -37.01 -24.00 13.60
C ALA A 458 -36.01 -23.20 14.48
N LEU A 459 -36.05 -21.86 14.40
CA LEU A 459 -35.18 -20.98 15.19
C LEU A 459 -35.49 -21.10 16.68
N GLY A 460 -34.46 -21.30 17.51
CA GLY A 460 -34.55 -21.12 18.94
C GLY A 460 -34.36 -19.66 19.37
N PRO A 461 -34.60 -19.33 20.65
CA PRO A 461 -34.36 -18.00 21.19
C PRO A 461 -32.92 -17.50 20.98
N ASP A 462 -31.93 -18.37 21.16
CA ASP A 462 -30.52 -18.01 20.93
C ASP A 462 -30.24 -17.67 19.46
N ASP A 463 -30.78 -18.45 18.52
CA ASP A 463 -30.60 -18.18 17.07
C ASP A 463 -31.23 -16.84 16.67
N LEU A 464 -32.44 -16.56 17.19
CA LEU A 464 -33.15 -15.31 16.92
C LEU A 464 -32.43 -14.12 17.57
N THR A 465 -31.85 -14.31 18.76
CA THR A 465 -31.03 -13.29 19.43
C THR A 465 -29.84 -12.89 18.57
N ASP A 466 -29.10 -13.87 18.03
CA ASP A 466 -27.95 -13.60 17.18
C ASP A 466 -28.35 -12.91 15.87
N LEU A 467 -29.48 -13.29 15.25
CA LEU A 467 -30.00 -12.59 14.06
C LEU A 467 -30.37 -11.13 14.35
N ILE A 468 -30.95 -10.83 15.52
CA ILE A 468 -31.27 -9.45 15.92
C ILE A 468 -29.99 -8.64 16.13
N ILE A 469 -28.99 -9.19 16.81
CA ILE A 469 -27.69 -8.54 17.02
C ILE A 469 -27.02 -8.26 15.68
N ASP A 470 -26.95 -9.27 14.82
CA ASP A 470 -26.32 -9.18 13.50
C ASP A 470 -26.98 -8.09 12.62
N ALA A 471 -28.29 -7.89 12.74
CA ALA A 471 -29.01 -6.93 11.92
C ALA A 471 -29.09 -5.51 12.51
N VAL A 472 -29.10 -5.36 13.84
CA VAL A 472 -29.52 -4.11 14.50
C VAL A 472 -28.44 -3.50 15.40
N PHE A 473 -27.53 -4.30 15.96
CA PHE A 473 -26.58 -3.80 16.95
C PHE A 473 -25.57 -2.83 16.33
N SER A 474 -25.69 -1.55 16.69
CA SER A 474 -24.81 -0.46 16.27
C SER A 474 -24.22 0.19 17.51
N PRO A 475 -22.96 -0.12 17.88
CA PRO A 475 -22.32 0.45 19.07
C PRO A 475 -22.06 1.95 18.87
N SER A 476 -22.24 2.74 19.94
CA SER A 476 -21.83 4.14 19.93
C SER A 476 -20.33 4.26 20.17
N ASP A 477 -19.68 5.04 19.31
CA ASP A 477 -18.28 5.45 19.44
C ASP A 477 -18.12 6.80 20.19
N ASP A 478 -19.20 7.33 20.76
CA ASP A 478 -19.15 8.57 21.53
C ASP A 478 -18.23 8.45 22.74
N SER A 479 -17.56 9.55 23.08
CA SER A 479 -16.53 9.55 24.13
C SER A 479 -17.05 9.22 25.54
N ASP A 480 -18.35 9.37 25.78
CA ASP A 480 -19.05 9.04 27.01
C ASP A 480 -19.81 7.70 26.94
N ALA A 481 -19.77 7.01 25.79
CA ALA A 481 -20.32 5.68 25.64
C ALA A 481 -19.50 4.65 26.44
N ASP A 482 -20.19 3.59 26.88
CA ASP A 482 -19.53 2.45 27.52
C ASP A 482 -18.62 1.70 26.54
N SER A 483 -17.76 0.80 27.05
CA SER A 483 -16.96 -0.06 26.15
C SER A 483 -17.84 -0.91 25.23
N TYR A 484 -17.32 -1.26 24.05
CA TYR A 484 -17.98 -2.17 23.10
C TYR A 484 -18.57 -3.40 23.80
N ASP A 485 -17.77 -4.12 24.58
CA ASP A 485 -18.20 -5.33 25.30
C ASP A 485 -19.39 -5.07 26.24
N THR A 486 -19.43 -3.90 26.87
CA THR A 486 -20.50 -3.53 27.80
C THR A 486 -21.78 -3.20 27.03
N GLN A 487 -21.66 -2.49 25.91
CA GLN A 487 -22.79 -2.18 25.02
C GLN A 487 -23.35 -3.48 24.42
N GLU A 488 -22.50 -4.35 23.87
CA GLU A 488 -22.92 -5.64 23.29
C GLU A 488 -23.59 -6.53 24.34
N THR A 489 -23.04 -6.62 25.56
CA THR A 489 -23.62 -7.44 26.63
C THR A 489 -25.04 -6.98 27.00
N ARG A 490 -25.27 -5.66 27.07
CA ARG A 490 -26.60 -5.10 27.34
C ARG A 490 -27.55 -5.38 26.18
N PHE A 491 -27.13 -5.06 24.96
CA PHE A 491 -27.95 -5.28 23.77
C PHE A 491 -28.32 -6.76 23.61
N ARG A 492 -27.38 -7.68 23.84
CA ARG A 492 -27.62 -9.13 23.82
C ARG A 492 -28.63 -9.57 24.87
N HIS A 493 -28.64 -8.94 26.05
CA HIS A 493 -29.66 -9.20 27.08
C HIS A 493 -31.04 -8.81 26.58
N ASP A 494 -31.19 -7.60 26.08
CA ASP A 494 -32.48 -7.08 25.59
C ASP A 494 -32.98 -7.89 24.38
N ALA A 495 -32.09 -8.18 23.42
CA ALA A 495 -32.40 -9.02 22.26
C ALA A 495 -32.83 -10.45 22.66
N ALA A 496 -32.20 -11.05 23.67
CA ALA A 496 -32.56 -12.38 24.16
C ALA A 496 -33.93 -12.40 24.84
N VAL A 497 -34.20 -11.42 25.71
CA VAL A 497 -35.52 -11.27 26.34
C VAL A 497 -36.60 -11.16 25.26
N ARG A 498 -36.36 -10.34 24.22
CA ARG A 498 -37.27 -10.20 23.10
C ARG A 498 -37.45 -11.48 22.31
N ALA A 499 -36.37 -12.20 22.00
CA ALA A 499 -36.44 -13.48 21.29
C ALA A 499 -37.27 -14.52 22.05
N HIS A 500 -37.09 -14.63 23.37
CA HIS A 500 -37.92 -15.48 24.23
C HIS A 500 -39.38 -15.04 24.25
N ALA A 501 -39.66 -13.73 24.29
CA ALA A 501 -41.02 -13.22 24.25
C ALA A 501 -41.74 -13.62 22.96
N ILE A 502 -41.05 -13.53 21.82
CA ILE A 502 -41.58 -13.88 20.50
C ILE A 502 -41.82 -15.40 20.39
N LEU A 503 -40.88 -16.23 20.82
CA LEU A 503 -40.90 -17.67 20.58
C LEU A 503 -41.63 -18.48 21.66
N GLU A 504 -41.53 -18.06 22.92
CA GLU A 504 -41.94 -18.85 24.10
C GLU A 504 -42.96 -18.12 25.00
N GLY A 505 -43.13 -16.81 24.82
CA GLY A 505 -44.09 -15.97 25.54
C GLY A 505 -43.48 -15.18 26.71
N GLU A 506 -44.31 -14.32 27.32
CA GLU A 506 -43.86 -13.32 28.32
C GLU A 506 -43.21 -13.94 29.56
N ASP A 507 -43.77 -15.02 30.12
CA ASP A 507 -43.22 -15.67 31.32
C ASP A 507 -41.81 -16.24 31.07
N ALA A 508 -41.59 -16.79 29.88
CA ALA A 508 -40.28 -17.31 29.49
C ALA A 508 -39.26 -16.18 29.31
N ALA A 509 -39.67 -15.06 28.72
CA ALA A 509 -38.84 -13.86 28.57
C ALA A 509 -38.41 -13.29 29.93
N ILE A 510 -39.33 -13.20 30.89
CA ILE A 510 -39.04 -12.76 32.26
C ILE A 510 -38.01 -13.70 32.90
N LEU A 511 -38.21 -15.01 32.79
CA LEU A 511 -37.28 -15.99 33.34
C LEU A 511 -35.90 -15.93 32.69
N ALA A 512 -35.83 -15.74 31.37
CA ALA A 512 -34.57 -15.57 30.64
C ALA A 512 -33.82 -14.31 31.12
N GLY A 513 -34.51 -13.18 31.20
CA GLY A 513 -33.93 -11.92 31.70
C GLY A 513 -33.38 -12.06 33.13
N ILE A 514 -34.11 -12.74 34.02
CA ILE A 514 -33.66 -13.04 35.39
C ILE A 514 -32.41 -13.93 35.37
N ARG A 515 -32.38 -14.99 34.56
CA ARG A 515 -31.24 -15.91 34.47
C ARG A 515 -29.99 -15.21 33.98
N MET A 516 -30.10 -14.36 32.96
CA MET A 516 -28.97 -13.62 32.40
C MET A 516 -28.43 -12.59 33.40
N ALA A 517 -29.31 -11.82 34.05
CA ALA A 517 -28.90 -10.89 35.10
C ALA A 517 -28.24 -11.61 36.28
N PHE A 518 -28.73 -12.79 36.64
CA PHE A 518 -28.13 -13.64 37.67
C PHE A 518 -26.75 -14.16 37.24
N ALA A 519 -26.59 -14.63 36.00
CA ALA A 519 -25.33 -15.12 35.47
C ALA A 519 -24.25 -14.03 35.50
N ASP A 520 -24.59 -12.84 35.02
CA ASP A 520 -23.69 -11.68 34.94
C ASP A 520 -23.32 -11.14 36.34
N ARG A 521 -24.32 -10.92 37.20
CA ARG A 521 -24.13 -10.16 38.46
C ARG A 521 -23.92 -11.04 39.69
N VAL A 522 -24.37 -12.29 39.70
CA VAL A 522 -24.48 -13.09 40.92
C VAL A 522 -23.71 -14.41 40.84
N ALA A 523 -23.73 -15.10 39.70
CA ALA A 523 -23.23 -16.48 39.60
C ALA A 523 -21.76 -16.63 40.01
N TRP A 524 -20.90 -15.68 39.62
CA TRP A 524 -19.47 -15.70 39.96
C TRP A 524 -19.18 -15.53 41.47
N ARG A 525 -20.17 -15.10 42.26
CA ARG A 525 -20.05 -14.96 43.72
C ARG A 525 -20.33 -16.25 44.47
N ILE A 526 -20.80 -17.31 43.79
CA ILE A 526 -21.10 -18.60 44.40
C ILE A 526 -19.78 -19.37 44.63
N PRO A 527 -19.41 -19.70 45.88
CA PRO A 527 -18.16 -20.41 46.15
C PRO A 527 -18.14 -21.81 45.52
N HIS A 528 -16.97 -22.26 45.08
CA HIS A 528 -16.80 -23.63 44.58
C HIS A 528 -17.31 -24.68 45.58
N GLY A 529 -18.04 -25.68 45.09
CA GLY A 529 -18.63 -26.75 45.92
C GLY A 529 -19.83 -26.32 46.78
N ARG A 530 -20.40 -25.14 46.53
CA ARG A 530 -21.65 -24.67 47.13
C ARG A 530 -22.73 -24.49 46.08
N THR A 531 -23.98 -24.65 46.49
CA THR A 531 -25.18 -24.37 45.69
C THR A 531 -25.94 -23.22 46.35
N LEU A 532 -26.25 -22.18 45.57
CA LEU A 532 -27.13 -21.09 46.02
C LEU A 532 -28.59 -21.48 45.78
N ARG A 533 -29.40 -21.44 46.85
CA ARG A 533 -30.86 -21.53 46.76
C ARG A 533 -31.44 -20.15 47.09
N LEU A 534 -32.25 -19.64 46.17
CA LEU A 534 -32.93 -18.36 46.29
C LEU A 534 -34.42 -18.60 46.10
N SER A 535 -35.23 -18.14 47.05
CA SER A 535 -36.68 -18.06 46.90
C SER A 535 -37.12 -16.66 47.28
N TRP A 536 -37.82 -16.00 46.36
CA TRP A 536 -38.24 -14.61 46.48
C TRP A 536 -39.72 -14.51 46.10
N SER A 537 -40.53 -13.95 46.99
CA SER A 537 -41.91 -13.55 46.75
C SER A 537 -42.17 -12.18 47.39
N ASN A 538 -43.33 -11.58 47.11
CA ASN A 538 -43.71 -10.31 47.73
C ASN A 538 -43.79 -10.39 49.27
N ASP A 539 -44.04 -11.59 49.81
CA ASP A 539 -44.26 -11.80 51.25
C ASP A 539 -43.06 -12.45 51.96
N SER A 540 -42.09 -12.99 51.21
CA SER A 540 -40.97 -13.72 51.81
C SER A 540 -39.72 -13.72 50.92
N VAL A 541 -38.56 -13.55 51.55
CA VAL A 541 -37.26 -13.65 50.89
C VAL A 541 -36.37 -14.62 51.67
N SER A 542 -35.80 -15.61 50.98
CA SER A 542 -34.84 -16.56 51.57
C SER A 542 -33.64 -16.77 50.64
N LEU A 543 -32.45 -16.80 51.24
CA LEU A 543 -31.17 -16.93 50.56
C LEU A 543 -30.28 -17.89 51.36
N GLU A 544 -29.91 -19.02 50.77
CA GLU A 544 -29.13 -20.07 51.45
C GLU A 544 -28.00 -20.59 50.55
N LEU A 545 -26.80 -20.77 51.11
CA LEU A 545 -25.71 -21.52 50.49
C LEU A 545 -25.62 -22.92 51.09
N ALA A 546 -25.95 -23.95 50.32
CA ALA A 546 -25.83 -25.36 50.74
C ALA A 546 -24.54 -26.01 50.16
N PRO A 547 -24.01 -27.09 50.75
CA PRO A 547 -23.00 -27.93 50.10
C PRO A 547 -23.58 -28.57 48.83
N THR A 548 -22.78 -28.72 47.77
CA THR A 548 -23.24 -29.37 46.54
C THR A 548 -23.38 -30.89 46.76
N GLY A 549 -24.60 -31.39 46.98
CA GLY A 549 -24.86 -32.84 47.10
C GLY A 549 -26.29 -33.30 47.43
N GLN A 550 -26.79 -34.20 46.57
CA GLN A 550 -27.97 -35.11 46.61
C GLN A 550 -29.41 -34.55 46.53
N PRO A 551 -30.28 -35.17 45.68
CA PRO A 551 -31.66 -34.77 45.47
C PRO A 551 -32.49 -35.00 46.73
N ALA A 552 -33.40 -34.08 47.02
CA ALA A 552 -34.33 -34.19 48.13
C ALA A 552 -35.25 -35.40 47.92
N VAL A 553 -35.12 -36.41 48.79
CA VAL A 553 -36.13 -37.46 48.95
C VAL A 553 -37.33 -36.81 49.64
N HIS A 554 -38.45 -36.73 48.91
CA HIS A 554 -39.76 -36.42 49.48
C HIS A 554 -40.13 -37.44 50.57
N GLN A 555 -40.65 -36.96 51.69
CA GLN A 555 -41.65 -37.67 52.50
C GLN A 555 -42.92 -36.84 52.52
#